data_AF-R7T2E1-F1
#
_entry.id   AF-R7T2E1-F1
#
_cell.length_a   1.000
_cell.length_b   1.000
_cell.length_c   1.000
_cell.angle_alpha   90.00
_cell.angle_beta   90.00
_cell.angle_gamma   90.00
#
_symmetry.space_group_name_H-M   'P 1'
#
loop_
_entity.id
_entity.type
_entity.pdbx_description
1 polymer ?
#
loop_
_entity_poly.entity_id
_entity_poly.type
_entity_poly.pdbx_seq_one_letter_code
_entity_poly.pdbx_strand_id
1 'polypeptide(L)' 'LVFLPPYSPDLNLIEMAFAKVKSVLRRHFNGESHSVSDISDACYTITPEDAVGYFREAGYM' A
#
# COMPACT_ATOMS: atom_id res chain seq x y z
N LEU A 1 17.55 -1.12 -10.34
CA LEU A 1 16.28 -1.46 -11.03
C LEU A 1 15.95 -2.90 -10.65
N VAL A 2 14.75 -3.17 -10.11
CA VAL A 2 14.29 -4.55 -9.86
C VAL A 2 13.47 -4.96 -11.08
N PHE A 3 13.78 -6.11 -11.67
CA PHE A 3 13.03 -6.64 -12.81
C PHE A 3 11.74 -7.29 -12.29
N LEU A 4 10.58 -6.71 -12.61
CA LEU A 4 9.30 -7.38 -12.41
C LEU A 4 8.93 -8.15 -13.68
N PRO A 5 8.72 -9.47 -13.60
CA PRO A 5 8.16 -10.22 -14.71
C PRO A 5 6.72 -9.72 -15.01
N PRO A 6 6.30 -9.74 -16.28
CA PRO A 6 4.95 -9.33 -16.68
C PRO A 6 3.88 -10.13 -15.92
N TYR A 7 2.81 -9.45 -15.48
CA TYR A 7 1.66 -10.07 -14.82
C TYR A 7 1.96 -10.82 -13.51
N SER A 8 2.99 -10.42 -12.77
CA SER A 8 3.25 -10.91 -11.41
C SER A 8 2.87 -9.86 -10.35
N PRO A 9 1.56 -9.61 -10.13
CA PRO A 9 1.11 -8.64 -9.12
C PRO A 9 1.55 -9.03 -7.71
N ASP A 10 1.75 -10.33 -7.44
CA ASP A 10 2.26 -10.84 -6.16
C ASP A 10 3.69 -10.40 -5.84
N LEU A 11 4.47 -10.02 -6.87
CA LEU A 11 5.83 -9.48 -6.72
C LEU A 11 5.83 -7.95 -6.66
N ASN A 12 4.67 -7.29 -6.63
CA ASN A 12 4.59 -5.85 -6.68
C ASN A 12 4.27 -5.24 -5.30
N LEU A 13 5.30 -4.66 -4.69
CA LEU A 13 5.25 -3.99 -3.38
C LEU A 13 4.15 -2.91 -3.29
N ILE A 14 3.81 -2.30 -4.43
CA ILE A 14 2.81 -1.24 -4.50
C ILE A 14 1.41 -1.75 -4.13
N GLU A 15 1.09 -3.01 -4.41
CA GLU A 15 -0.24 -3.57 -4.16
C GLU A 15 -0.53 -3.62 -2.65
N MET A 16 0.45 -4.02 -1.84
CA MET A 16 0.31 -4.08 -0.39
C MET A 16 0.19 -2.68 0.23
N ALA A 17 1.01 -1.73 -0.23
CA ALA A 17 0.93 -0.34 0.22
C ALA A 17 -0.44 0.28 -0.12
N PHE A 18 -0.93 0.11 -1.36
CA PHE A 18 -2.24 0.60 -1.76
C PHE A 18 -3.38 -0.13 -1.04
N ALA A 19 -3.24 -1.42 -0.74
CA ALA A 19 -4.21 -2.15 0.07
C ALA A 19 -4.34 -1.56 1.48
N LYS A 20 -3.22 -1.24 2.14
CA LYS A 20 -3.22 -0.57 3.45
C LYS A 20 -3.89 0.81 3.37
N VAL A 21 -3.50 1.65 2.42
CA VAL A 21 -4.10 2.99 2.22
C VAL A 21 -5.61 2.88 2.02
N LYS A 22 -6.07 1.99 1.13
CA LYS A 22 -7.50 1.73 0.91
C LYS A 22 -8.21 1.25 2.17
N SER A 23 -7.57 0.42 2.98
CA SER A 23 -8.11 -0.08 4.25
C SER A 23 -8.33 1.04 5.26
N VAL A 24 -7.34 1.95 5.40
CA VAL A 24 -7.46 3.14 6.26
C VAL A 24 -8.59 4.04 5.76
N LEU A 25 -8.60 4.39 4.48
CA LEU A 25 -9.64 5.24 3.90
C LEU A 25 -11.04 4.67 4.11
N ARG A 26 -11.24 3.36 3.90
CA ARG A 26 -12.53 2.68 4.13
C ARG A 26 -12.95 2.66 5.60
N ARG A 27 -12.00 2.54 6.53
CA ARG A 27 -12.29 2.53 7.96
C ARG A 27 -12.74 3.91 8.47
N HIS A 28 -12.20 4.96 7.87
CA HIS A 28 -12.45 6.34 8.31
C HIS A 28 -13.62 7.00 7.57
N PHE A 29 -13.98 6.53 6.37
CA PHE A 29 -15.05 7.11 5.57
C PHE A 29 -15.98 6.01 5.03
N ASN A 30 -17.22 6.01 5.51
CA ASN A 30 -18.28 5.08 5.09
C ASN A 30 -18.88 5.45 3.71
N GLY A 31 -18.05 5.62 2.68
CA GLY A 31 -18.49 5.81 1.30
C GLY A 31 -18.71 7.26 0.85
N GLU A 32 -18.17 8.24 1.57
CA GLU A 32 -18.08 9.62 1.11
C GLU A 32 -16.87 9.84 0.17
N SER A 33 -16.88 10.93 -0.59
CA SER A 33 -15.76 11.33 -1.43
C SER A 33 -14.54 11.66 -0.56
N HIS A 34 -13.38 11.10 -0.90
CA HIS A 34 -12.12 11.41 -0.24
C HIS A 34 -11.49 12.67 -0.81
N SER A 35 -11.04 13.57 0.05
CA SER A 35 -10.17 14.66 -0.35
C SER A 35 -8.75 14.16 -0.60
N VAL A 36 -7.94 14.96 -1.30
CA VAL A 36 -6.51 14.68 -1.49
C VAL A 36 -5.78 14.63 -0.14
N SER A 37 -6.21 15.42 0.84
CA SER A 37 -5.64 15.42 2.20
C SER A 37 -5.88 14.09 2.92
N ASP A 38 -7.08 13.51 2.80
CA ASP A 38 -7.37 12.21 3.43
C ASP A 38 -6.49 11.09 2.87
N ILE A 39 -6.21 11.13 1.57
CA ILE A 39 -5.30 10.20 0.91
C ILE A 39 -3.87 10.41 1.41
N SER A 40 -3.43 11.66 1.55
CA SER A 40 -2.12 12.01 2.09
C SER A 40 -1.96 11.48 3.53
N ASP A 41 -2.94 11.70 4.38
CA ASP A 41 -2.93 11.23 5.77
C ASP A 41 -2.91 9.69 5.83
N ALA A 42 -3.68 9.02 4.98
CA ALA A 42 -3.66 7.57 4.87
C ALA A 42 -2.28 7.04 4.42
N CYS A 43 -1.59 7.72 3.50
CA CYS A 43 -0.22 7.36 3.11
C CYS A 43 0.77 7.47 4.28
N TYR A 44 0.62 8.47 5.16
CA TYR A 44 1.46 8.64 6.35
C TYR A 44 1.25 7.55 7.42
N THR A 45 0.24 6.68 7.28
CA THR A 45 0.05 5.53 8.17
C THR A 45 0.94 4.33 7.83
N ILE A 46 1.64 4.36 6.70
CA ILE A 46 2.62 3.33 6.34
C ILE A 46 3.88 3.55 7.19
N THR A 47 4.20 2.57 8.03
CA THR A 47 5.37 2.58 8.90
C THR A 47 6.57 1.93 8.23
N PRO A 48 7.80 2.16 8.73
CA PRO A 48 8.98 1.43 8.27
C PRO A 48 8.83 -0.10 8.42
N GLU A 49 8.16 -0.56 9.47
CA GLU A 49 7.92 -1.99 9.71
C GLU A 49 6.99 -2.58 8.65
N ASP A 50 5.95 -1.85 8.24
CA ASP A 50 5.10 -2.26 7.11
C ASP A 50 5.92 -2.38 5.83
N ALA A 51 6.77 -1.38 5.54
CA ALA A 51 7.58 -1.39 4.33
C ALA A 51 8.48 -2.62 4.29
N VAL A 52 9.19 -2.93 5.38
CA VAL A 52 10.00 -4.16 5.50
C VAL A 52 9.14 -5.41 5.30
N GLY A 53 7.95 -5.45 5.89
CA GLY A 53 6.98 -6.52 5.68
C GLY A 53 6.61 -6.71 4.21
N TYR A 54 6.39 -5.62 3.47
CA TYR A 54 6.06 -5.67 2.04
C TYR A 54 7.21 -6.26 1.23
N PHE A 55 8.45 -5.85 1.51
CA PHE A 55 9.65 -6.41 0.86
C PHE A 55 9.80 -7.91 1.09
N ARG A 56 9.52 -8.37 2.32
CA ARG A 56 9.57 -9.79 2.68
C ARG A 56 8.47 -10.60 1.98
N GLU A 57 7.23 -10.13 2.01
CA GLU A 57 6.10 -10.85 1.40
C GLU A 57 6.22 -10.96 -0.12
N ALA A 58 6.81 -9.94 -0.78
CA ALA A 58 7.11 -9.98 -2.21
C ALA A 58 8.37 -10.78 -2.56
N GLY A 59 9.03 -11.42 -1.59
CA GLY A 59 10.19 -12.29 -1.81
C GLY A 59 11.50 -11.54 -2.13
N TYR A 60 11.61 -10.26 -1.76
CA TYR A 60 12.81 -9.44 -1.96
C TYR A 60 13.75 -9.42 -0.75
N MET A 61 13.38 -10.09 0.35
CA MET A 61 14.18 -10.33 1.56
C MET A 61 14.01 -11.77 2.02
#